data_AF-A0A8J6XY84-F1
#
_entry.id   AF-A0A8J6XY84-F1
#
_cell.length_a   1.000
_cell.length_b   1.000
_cell.length_c   1.000
_cell.angle_alpha   90.00
_cell.angle_beta   90.00
_cell.angle_gamma   90.00
#
_symmetry.space_group_name_H-M   'P 1'
#
loop_
_entity.id
_entity.type
_entity.pdbx_description
1 polymer ?
#
loop_
_entity_poly.entity_id
_entity_poly.type
_entity_poly.pdbx_seq_one_letter_code
_entity_poly.pdbx_strand_id
1 'polypeptide(L)'
;MYEFVRGPLVWIAFIGFFGGMAYQFITMARLARKDKVVYPTLSAKYGLRSLLHWVVPFGGRNMQLHPVYTLLSYAFHFCVLVTPLFLMGHAVLWQESWGIRWWSLPEGVADVMTLVVIFVCVFFIFRRLVRPEVRNVSYPSDFLLALLVMAPFVTGYIAHQQWLPYKTMIIIHGFSGALWLLAIPWTRLVHMLWFAFTRAYMGSEFGSVRHSRDW
;
A
#
# COMPACT_ATOMS: atom_id res chain seq x y z
N MET A 1 -22.50 -9.99 14.92
CA MET A 1 -21.68 -9.69 13.72
C MET A 1 -20.84 -8.42 13.91
N TYR A 2 -21.44 -7.26 14.16
CA TYR A 2 -20.68 -6.01 14.39
C TYR A 2 -19.62 -6.12 15.50
N GLU A 3 -19.96 -6.65 16.67
CA GLU A 3 -19.00 -6.87 17.78
C GLU A 3 -17.83 -7.80 17.40
N PHE A 4 -18.09 -8.80 16.56
CA PHE A 4 -17.05 -9.69 16.07
C PHE A 4 -16.06 -8.94 15.17
N VAL A 5 -16.58 -8.11 14.25
CA VAL A 5 -15.78 -7.30 13.31
C VAL A 5 -14.95 -6.26 14.05
N ARG A 6 -15.52 -5.60 15.07
CA ARG A 6 -14.85 -4.56 15.86
C ARG A 6 -13.83 -5.13 16.86
N GLY A 7 -14.04 -6.35 17.36
CA GLY A 7 -13.18 -6.98 18.37
C GLY A 7 -12.31 -8.11 17.80
N PRO A 8 -12.72 -9.38 17.92
CA PRO A 8 -11.89 -10.54 17.54
C PRO A 8 -11.27 -10.48 16.14
N LEU A 9 -12.02 -10.02 15.13
CA LEU A 9 -11.54 -9.97 13.76
C LEU A 9 -10.35 -9.01 13.58
N VAL A 10 -10.35 -7.88 14.30
CA VAL A 10 -9.24 -6.90 14.24
C VAL A 10 -7.97 -7.53 14.77
N TRP A 11 -8.04 -8.28 15.88
CA TRP A 11 -6.89 -8.99 16.44
C TRP A 11 -6.36 -10.07 15.51
N ILE A 12 -7.25 -10.85 14.89
CA ILE A 12 -6.86 -11.84 13.87
C ILE A 12 -6.14 -11.13 12.72
N ALA A 13 -6.69 -10.02 12.23
CA ALA A 13 -6.11 -9.24 11.15
C ALA A 13 -4.74 -8.66 11.52
N PHE A 14 -4.59 -8.09 12.72
CA PHE A 14 -3.33 -7.51 13.18
C PHE A 14 -2.26 -8.57 13.41
N ILE A 15 -2.59 -9.67 14.09
CA ILE A 15 -1.65 -10.77 14.32
C ILE A 15 -1.21 -11.36 12.97
N GLY A 16 -2.17 -11.61 12.06
CA GLY A 16 -1.86 -12.15 10.73
C GLY A 16 -1.02 -11.19 9.89
N PHE A 17 -1.32 -9.89 9.93
CA PHE A 17 -0.57 -8.86 9.24
C PHE A 17 0.85 -8.72 9.79
N PHE A 18 1.02 -8.38 11.07
CA PHE A 18 2.34 -8.15 11.67
C PHE A 18 3.16 -9.45 11.73
N GLY A 19 2.53 -10.57 12.07
CA GLY A 19 3.17 -11.90 12.07
C GLY A 19 3.62 -12.32 10.66
N GLY A 20 2.77 -12.13 9.65
CA GLY A 20 3.12 -12.40 8.25
C GLY A 20 4.24 -11.49 7.75
N MET A 21 4.21 -10.20 8.08
CA MET A 21 5.26 -9.23 7.71
C MET A 21 6.60 -9.58 8.38
N ALA A 22 6.58 -9.95 9.66
CA ALA A 22 7.76 -10.43 10.36
C ALA A 22 8.31 -11.73 9.75
N TYR A 23 7.43 -12.67 9.41
CA TYR A 23 7.81 -13.91 8.74
C TYR A 23 8.49 -13.64 7.39
N GLN A 24 7.90 -12.78 6.55
CA GLN A 24 8.48 -12.37 5.27
C GLN A 24 9.85 -11.71 5.45
N PHE A 25 9.95 -10.77 6.40
CA PHE A 25 11.20 -10.10 6.72
C PHE A 25 12.30 -11.05 7.17
N ILE A 26 12.03 -11.91 8.17
CA ILE A 26 12.99 -12.85 8.73
C ILE A 26 13.43 -13.88 7.68
N THR A 27 12.48 -14.40 6.90
CA THR A 27 12.78 -15.41 5.87
C THR A 27 13.67 -14.82 4.78
N MET A 28 13.34 -13.63 4.29
CA MET A 28 14.18 -12.94 3.28
C MET A 28 15.55 -12.59 3.84
N ALA A 29 15.65 -12.10 5.08
CA ALA A 29 16.92 -11.80 5.72
C ALA A 29 17.81 -13.05 5.85
N ARG A 30 17.21 -14.22 6.16
CA ARG A 30 17.94 -15.50 6.21
C ARG A 30 18.42 -15.93 4.81
N LEU A 31 17.60 -15.75 3.78
CA LEU A 31 17.99 -16.05 2.40
C LEU A 31 19.10 -15.12 1.91
N ALA A 32 18.97 -13.82 2.14
CA ALA A 32 19.97 -12.82 1.79
C ALA A 32 21.32 -13.09 2.46
N ARG A 33 21.35 -13.67 3.67
CA ARG A 33 22.62 -14.01 4.36
C ARG A 33 23.35 -15.18 3.72
N LYS A 34 22.61 -16.07 3.06
CA LYS A 34 23.18 -17.19 2.31
C LYS A 34 23.62 -16.76 0.91
N ASP A 35 23.03 -15.69 0.40
CA ASP A 35 23.36 -15.12 -0.89
C ASP A 35 24.70 -14.37 -0.84
N LYS A 36 25.57 -14.62 -1.82
CA LYS A 36 26.91 -14.03 -1.89
C LYS A 36 26.93 -12.65 -2.54
N VAL A 37 25.83 -12.21 -3.14
CA VAL A 37 25.72 -10.97 -3.90
C VAL A 37 25.06 -9.87 -3.05
N VAL A 38 24.01 -10.20 -2.29
CA VAL A 38 23.20 -9.19 -1.60
C VAL A 38 24.02 -8.34 -0.62
N TYR A 39 24.56 -8.94 0.44
CA TYR A 39 25.27 -8.14 1.46
C TYR A 39 26.57 -7.48 0.97
N PRO A 40 27.41 -8.12 0.14
CA PRO A 40 28.64 -7.48 -0.32
C PRO A 40 28.42 -6.29 -1.26
N THR A 41 27.31 -6.27 -2.01
CA THR A 41 27.00 -5.15 -2.91
C THR A 41 26.33 -3.98 -2.20
N LEU A 42 25.68 -4.22 -1.05
CA LEU A 42 24.93 -3.21 -0.32
C LEU A 42 25.82 -2.05 0.15
N SER A 43 25.41 -0.84 -0.21
CA SER A 43 26.03 0.40 0.22
C SER A 43 24.96 1.36 0.72
N ALA A 44 25.01 1.73 2.00
CA ALA A 44 24.04 2.63 2.60
C ALA A 44 23.91 3.98 1.86
N LYS A 45 25.04 4.53 1.40
CA LYS A 45 25.08 5.78 0.63
C LYS A 45 24.30 5.68 -0.68
N TYR A 46 24.58 4.66 -1.47
CA TYR A 46 23.96 4.49 -2.79
C TYR A 46 22.51 3.99 -2.69
N GLY A 47 22.21 3.16 -1.69
CA GLY A 47 20.85 2.74 -1.39
C GLY A 47 19.96 3.91 -0.95
N LEU A 48 20.43 4.76 -0.02
CA LEU A 48 19.67 5.94 0.42
C LEU A 48 19.46 6.95 -0.73
N ARG A 49 20.49 7.17 -1.56
CA ARG A 49 20.37 8.03 -2.75
C ARG A 49 19.27 7.53 -3.69
N SER A 50 19.24 6.23 -3.97
CA SER A 50 18.18 5.62 -4.79
C SER A 50 16.81 5.79 -4.14
N LEU A 51 16.69 5.50 -2.84
CA LEU A 51 15.43 5.65 -2.12
C LEU A 51 14.87 7.06 -2.23
N LEU A 52 15.70 8.09 -1.99
CA LEU A 52 15.27 9.48 -2.09
C LEU A 52 14.81 9.84 -3.51
N HIS A 53 15.54 9.41 -4.54
CA HIS A 53 15.15 9.66 -5.93
C HIS A 53 13.82 8.99 -6.33
N TRP A 54 13.49 7.84 -5.72
CA TRP A 54 12.27 7.11 -6.02
C TRP A 54 11.10 7.45 -5.11
N VAL A 55 11.32 8.16 -4.00
CA VAL A 55 10.25 8.75 -3.18
C VAL A 55 9.82 10.11 -3.73
N VAL A 56 10.71 10.83 -4.43
CA VAL A 56 10.36 12.11 -5.07
C VAL A 56 9.73 11.86 -6.44
N PRO A 57 8.50 12.35 -6.71
CA PRO A 57 7.85 12.17 -8.00
C PRO A 57 8.70 12.80 -9.12
N PHE A 58 8.72 12.15 -10.29
CA PHE A 58 9.52 12.55 -11.45
C PHE A 58 11.04 12.52 -11.25
N GLY A 59 11.53 11.91 -10.16
CA GLY A 59 12.96 11.77 -9.88
C GLY A 59 13.71 10.83 -10.85
N GLY A 60 13.02 9.89 -11.48
CA GLY A 60 13.58 8.97 -12.47
C GLY A 60 13.06 9.17 -13.89
N ARG A 61 13.87 8.81 -14.88
CA ARG A 61 13.59 8.93 -16.31
C ARG A 61 12.30 8.22 -16.70
N ASN A 62 12.06 7.01 -16.18
CA ASN A 62 10.82 6.27 -16.46
C ASN A 62 9.57 7.02 -15.97
N MET A 63 9.67 7.73 -14.84
CA MET A 63 8.56 8.54 -14.33
C MET A 63 8.30 9.76 -15.21
N GLN A 64 9.37 10.38 -15.71
CA GLN A 64 9.28 11.52 -16.63
C GLN A 64 8.70 11.14 -18.00
N LEU A 65 8.99 9.92 -18.49
CA LEU A 65 8.44 9.40 -19.74
C LEU A 65 6.94 9.04 -19.64
N HIS A 66 6.45 8.75 -18.44
CA HIS A 66 5.06 8.35 -18.19
C HIS A 66 4.38 9.23 -17.13
N PRO A 67 4.28 10.56 -17.36
CA PRO A 67 3.98 11.51 -16.30
C PRO A 67 2.58 11.36 -15.71
N VAL A 68 1.58 11.01 -16.54
CA VAL A 68 0.20 10.79 -16.10
C VAL A 68 0.12 9.57 -15.18
N TYR A 69 0.78 8.47 -15.55
CA TYR A 69 0.81 7.27 -14.71
C TYR A 69 1.53 7.54 -13.39
N THR A 70 2.65 8.26 -13.42
CA THR A 70 3.38 8.68 -12.23
C THR A 70 2.49 9.50 -11.31
N LEU A 71 1.85 10.56 -11.81
CA LEU A 71 0.99 11.40 -10.99
C LEU A 71 -0.12 10.59 -10.30
N LEU A 72 -0.82 9.75 -11.06
CA LEU A 72 -1.89 8.90 -10.52
C LEU A 72 -1.35 7.90 -9.49
N SER A 73 -0.20 7.29 -9.74
CA SER A 73 0.42 6.34 -8.81
C SER A 73 0.83 7.00 -7.50
N TYR A 74 1.46 8.17 -7.53
CA TYR A 74 1.84 8.89 -6.31
C TYR A 74 0.62 9.40 -5.55
N ALA A 75 -0.37 9.97 -6.25
CA ALA A 75 -1.63 10.39 -5.63
C ALA A 75 -2.34 9.23 -4.93
N PHE A 76 -2.39 8.06 -5.58
CA PHE A 76 -2.93 6.84 -4.99
C PHE A 76 -2.18 6.42 -3.74
N HIS A 77 -0.85 6.28 -3.80
CA HIS A 77 -0.07 5.83 -2.63
C HIS A 77 -0.13 6.83 -1.47
N PHE A 78 -0.17 8.13 -1.77
CA PHE A 78 -0.36 9.15 -0.75
C PHE A 78 -1.75 9.00 -0.09
N CYS A 79 -2.82 8.94 -0.88
CA CYS A 79 -4.18 8.87 -0.34
C CYS A 79 -4.45 7.54 0.37
N VAL A 80 -4.00 6.40 -0.18
CA VAL A 80 -4.24 5.07 0.40
C VAL A 80 -3.57 4.90 1.77
N LEU A 81 -2.48 5.63 2.04
CA LEU A 81 -1.79 5.62 3.33
C LEU A 81 -2.33 6.69 4.28
N VAL A 82 -2.47 7.93 3.80
CA VAL A 82 -2.82 9.07 4.65
C VAL A 82 -4.30 9.03 5.04
N THR A 83 -5.21 8.69 4.14
CA THR A 83 -6.65 8.65 4.44
C THR A 83 -6.96 7.77 5.66
N PRO A 84 -6.63 6.47 5.70
CA PRO A 84 -6.99 5.64 6.84
C PRO A 84 -6.29 6.03 8.14
N LEU A 85 -5.11 6.66 8.10
CA LEU A 85 -4.41 7.11 9.32
C LEU A 85 -5.05 8.36 9.93
N PHE A 86 -5.50 9.30 9.09
CA PHE A 86 -5.98 10.61 9.54
C PHE A 86 -7.50 10.80 9.38
N LEU A 87 -8.25 9.76 8.98
CA LEU A 87 -9.70 9.80 8.95
C LEU A 87 -10.25 9.90 10.38
N MET A 88 -11.21 10.80 10.60
CA MET A 88 -11.82 11.02 11.92
C MET A 88 -12.37 9.73 12.54
N GLY A 89 -13.08 8.91 11.75
CA GLY A 89 -13.64 7.65 12.22
C GLY A 89 -12.58 6.69 12.78
N HIS A 90 -11.41 6.60 12.14
CA HIS A 90 -10.32 5.78 12.66
C HIS A 90 -9.64 6.42 13.87
N ALA A 91 -9.41 7.74 13.86
CA ALA A 91 -8.82 8.45 14.99
C ALA A 91 -9.64 8.25 16.29
N VAL A 92 -10.97 8.27 16.20
CA VAL A 92 -11.86 7.97 17.32
C VAL A 92 -11.69 6.53 17.81
N LEU A 93 -11.57 5.55 16.90
CA LEU A 93 -11.33 4.15 17.28
C LEU A 93 -10.00 3.97 18.03
N TRP A 94 -8.96 4.70 17.64
CA TRP A 94 -7.67 4.71 18.36
C TRP A 94 -7.81 5.29 19.77
N GLN A 95 -8.57 6.37 19.91
CA GLN A 95 -8.85 6.97 21.22
C GLN A 95 -9.64 6.03 22.12
N GLU A 96 -10.69 5.39 21.60
CA GLU A 96 -11.53 4.46 22.39
C GLU A 96 -10.78 3.19 22.78
N SER A 97 -9.86 2.71 21.94
CA SER A 97 -9.18 1.43 22.15
C SER A 97 -7.90 1.55 22.97
N TRP A 98 -7.14 2.64 22.79
CA TRP A 98 -5.82 2.82 23.41
C TRP A 98 -5.63 4.18 24.11
N GLY A 99 -6.64 5.06 24.11
CA GLY A 99 -6.52 6.41 24.66
C GLY A 99 -5.65 7.35 23.83
N ILE A 100 -5.20 6.94 22.64
CA ILE A 100 -4.32 7.72 21.77
C ILE A 100 -5.16 8.66 20.91
N ARG A 101 -4.81 9.95 20.91
CA ARG A 101 -5.49 11.00 20.15
C ARG A 101 -4.52 11.69 19.22
N TRP A 102 -4.95 11.95 18.00
CA TRP A 102 -4.23 12.79 17.05
C TRP A 102 -5.20 13.58 16.17
N TRP A 103 -4.66 14.55 15.43
CA TRP A 103 -5.41 15.39 14.52
C TRP A 103 -5.94 14.60 13.32
N SER A 104 -7.19 14.86 12.92
CA SER A 104 -7.82 14.26 11.75
C SER A 104 -7.97 15.26 10.60
N LEU A 105 -8.00 14.73 9.37
CA LEU A 105 -8.22 15.52 8.17
C LEU A 105 -9.60 16.19 8.17
N PRO A 106 -9.73 17.37 7.54
CA PRO A 106 -11.05 17.93 7.21
C PRO A 106 -11.86 16.95 6.37
N GLU A 107 -13.16 16.87 6.63
CA GLU A 107 -14.09 15.91 6.00
C GLU A 107 -14.01 15.93 4.46
N GLY A 108 -14.14 17.10 3.84
CA GLY A 108 -14.06 17.23 2.39
C GLY A 108 -12.71 16.81 1.79
N VAL A 109 -11.61 16.94 2.55
CA VAL A 109 -10.29 16.48 2.09
C VAL A 109 -10.24 14.95 2.14
N ALA A 110 -10.71 14.34 3.23
CA ALA A 110 -10.77 12.89 3.35
C ALA A 110 -11.68 12.25 2.28
N ASP A 111 -12.79 12.90 1.94
CA ASP A 111 -13.68 12.48 0.86
C ASP A 111 -12.99 12.51 -0.51
N VAL A 112 -12.36 13.63 -0.86
CA VAL A 112 -11.62 13.75 -2.13
C VAL A 112 -10.51 12.70 -2.20
N MET A 113 -9.74 12.50 -1.13
CA MET A 113 -8.67 11.50 -1.10
C MET A 113 -9.23 10.08 -1.27
N THR A 114 -10.37 9.77 -0.65
CA THR A 114 -11.05 8.48 -0.81
C THR A 114 -11.50 8.26 -2.24
N LEU A 115 -12.11 9.26 -2.87
CA LEU A 115 -12.53 9.21 -4.27
C LEU A 115 -11.34 9.07 -5.23
N VAL A 116 -10.21 9.72 -4.94
CA VAL A 116 -8.95 9.54 -5.70
C VAL A 116 -8.50 8.09 -5.64
N VAL A 117 -8.52 7.44 -4.47
CA VAL A 117 -8.14 6.01 -4.35
C VAL A 117 -9.04 5.14 -5.22
N ILE A 118 -10.36 5.33 -5.13
CA ILE A 118 -11.34 4.56 -5.91
C ILE A 118 -11.12 4.76 -7.41
N PHE A 119 -11.03 6.02 -7.86
CA PHE A 119 -10.81 6.36 -9.25
C PHE A 119 -9.52 5.75 -9.81
N VAL A 120 -8.41 5.86 -9.06
CA VAL A 120 -7.12 5.33 -9.52
C VAL A 120 -7.11 3.80 -9.54
N CYS A 121 -7.78 3.12 -8.60
CA CYS A 121 -7.98 1.67 -8.66
C CYS A 121 -8.70 1.24 -9.95
N VAL A 122 -9.79 1.93 -10.31
CA VAL A 122 -10.53 1.68 -11.55
C VAL A 122 -9.63 1.93 -12.77
N PHE A 123 -8.86 3.02 -12.76
CA PHE A 123 -7.87 3.30 -13.80
C PHE A 123 -6.81 2.20 -13.93
N PHE A 124 -6.28 1.66 -12.82
CA PHE A 124 -5.30 0.58 -12.86
C PHE A 124 -5.88 -0.71 -13.44
N ILE A 125 -7.11 -1.07 -13.05
CA ILE A 125 -7.83 -2.22 -13.63
C ILE A 125 -8.00 -2.02 -15.14
N PHE A 126 -8.52 -0.86 -15.55
CA PHE A 126 -8.77 -0.56 -16.97
C PHE A 126 -7.47 -0.56 -17.79
N ARG A 127 -6.42 0.09 -17.29
CA ARG A 127 -5.08 0.09 -17.91
C ARG A 127 -4.58 -1.35 -18.13
N ARG A 128 -4.83 -2.23 -17.17
CA ARG A 128 -4.39 -3.63 -17.21
C ARG A 128 -5.19 -4.48 -18.23
N LEU A 129 -6.41 -4.06 -18.59
CA LEU A 129 -7.22 -4.68 -19.65
C LEU A 129 -6.85 -4.17 -21.05
N VAL A 130 -6.54 -2.87 -21.17
CA VAL A 130 -6.41 -2.19 -22.47
C VAL A 130 -4.97 -2.14 -22.98
N ARG A 131 -3.98 -1.92 -22.12
CA ARG A 131 -2.58 -1.74 -22.54
C ARG A 131 -1.86 -3.08 -22.69
N PRO A 132 -1.44 -3.50 -23.91
CA PRO A 132 -0.80 -4.79 -24.13
C PRO A 132 0.44 -5.00 -23.25
N GLU A 133 1.22 -3.94 -23.04
CA GLU A 133 2.47 -3.97 -22.27
C GLU A 133 2.22 -4.41 -20.82
N VAL A 134 1.06 -4.06 -20.27
CA VAL A 134 0.66 -4.40 -18.91
C VAL A 134 -0.12 -5.70 -18.90
N ARG A 135 -1.07 -5.85 -19.84
CA ARG A 135 -1.95 -7.02 -19.95
C ARG A 135 -1.15 -8.32 -20.08
N ASN A 136 -0.07 -8.32 -20.85
CA ASN A 136 0.75 -9.51 -21.08
C ASN A 136 1.50 -10.00 -19.83
N VAL A 137 1.66 -9.15 -18.82
CA VAL A 137 2.30 -9.47 -17.53
C VAL A 137 1.30 -9.46 -16.36
N SER A 138 0.01 -9.54 -16.68
CA SER A 138 -1.08 -9.48 -15.71
C SER A 138 -1.63 -10.84 -15.37
N TYR A 139 -1.91 -11.04 -14.09
CA TYR A 139 -2.54 -12.24 -13.57
C TYR A 139 -3.93 -11.91 -13.01
N PRO A 140 -4.88 -12.86 -12.96
CA PRO A 140 -6.18 -12.65 -12.34
C PRO A 140 -6.08 -12.09 -10.91
N SER A 141 -5.05 -12.50 -10.17
CA SER A 141 -4.77 -11.99 -8.82
C SER A 141 -4.52 -10.49 -8.78
N ASP A 142 -3.96 -9.87 -9.82
CA ASP A 142 -3.74 -8.41 -9.86
C ASP A 142 -5.06 -7.63 -9.84
N PHE A 143 -6.08 -8.16 -10.52
CA PHE A 143 -7.43 -7.56 -10.54
C PHE A 143 -8.12 -7.74 -9.20
N LEU A 144 -8.04 -8.96 -8.63
CA LEU A 144 -8.62 -9.24 -7.31
C LEU A 144 -7.99 -8.40 -6.21
N LEU A 145 -6.66 -8.18 -6.26
CA LEU A 145 -5.98 -7.32 -5.30
C LEU A 145 -6.37 -5.85 -5.44
N ALA A 146 -6.52 -5.35 -6.68
CA ALA A 146 -7.01 -3.98 -6.89
C ALA A 146 -8.43 -3.79 -6.33
N LEU A 147 -9.32 -4.77 -6.55
CA LEU A 147 -10.66 -4.77 -5.96
C LEU A 147 -10.62 -4.86 -4.43
N LEU A 148 -9.75 -5.70 -3.86
CA LEU A 148 -9.58 -5.83 -2.42
C LEU A 148 -9.11 -4.54 -1.76
N VAL A 149 -8.14 -3.84 -2.38
CA VAL A 149 -7.67 -2.53 -1.89
C VAL A 149 -8.76 -1.47 -2.01
N MET A 150 -9.53 -1.50 -3.10
CA MET A 150 -10.62 -0.54 -3.34
C MET A 150 -11.82 -0.75 -2.41
N ALA A 151 -12.12 -2.00 -2.03
CA ALA A 151 -13.30 -2.37 -1.25
C ALA A 151 -13.49 -1.55 0.04
N PRO A 152 -12.53 -1.44 0.97
CA PRO A 152 -12.71 -0.68 2.20
C PRO A 152 -12.96 0.80 1.95
N PHE A 153 -12.37 1.39 0.91
CA PHE A 153 -12.62 2.79 0.55
C PHE A 153 -14.03 2.99 0.02
N VAL A 154 -14.49 2.12 -0.90
CA VAL A 154 -15.87 2.18 -1.41
C VAL A 154 -16.88 1.97 -0.30
N THR A 155 -16.72 0.93 0.50
CA THR A 155 -17.69 0.60 1.55
C THR A 155 -17.69 1.61 2.69
N GLY A 156 -16.51 2.15 3.02
CA GLY A 156 -16.37 3.22 4.02
C GLY A 156 -17.00 4.53 3.54
N TYR A 157 -16.78 4.90 2.28
CA TYR A 157 -17.39 6.09 1.68
C TYR A 157 -18.91 6.00 1.62
N ILE A 158 -19.44 4.85 1.18
CA ILE A 158 -20.89 4.60 1.17
C ILE A 158 -21.47 4.66 2.59
N ALA A 159 -20.76 4.12 3.60
CA ALA A 159 -21.20 4.20 4.99
C ALA A 159 -21.23 5.66 5.48
N HIS A 160 -20.20 6.44 5.14
CA HIS A 160 -20.09 7.85 5.51
C HIS A 160 -21.20 8.71 4.90
N GLN A 161 -21.46 8.53 3.60
CA GLN A 161 -22.54 9.24 2.88
C GLN A 161 -23.94 8.68 3.18
N GLN A 162 -24.03 7.60 3.97
CA GLN A 162 -25.28 6.93 4.35
C GLN A 162 -26.18 6.51 3.17
N TRP A 163 -25.59 6.23 2.00
CA TRP A 163 -26.35 5.81 0.81
C TRP A 163 -27.01 4.43 0.97
N LEU A 164 -26.45 3.59 1.84
CA LEU A 164 -26.94 2.25 2.18
C LEU A 164 -27.02 2.09 3.70
N PRO A 165 -27.69 1.04 4.23
CA PRO A 165 -27.82 0.83 5.66
C PRO A 165 -26.46 0.86 6.38
N TYR A 166 -26.26 1.89 7.21
CA TYR A 166 -24.97 2.19 7.84
C TYR A 166 -24.34 0.99 8.54
N LYS A 167 -25.14 0.28 9.36
CA LYS A 167 -24.67 -0.89 10.12
C LYS A 167 -24.17 -2.01 9.23
N THR A 168 -24.80 -2.24 8.07
CA THR A 168 -24.35 -3.25 7.11
C THR A 168 -23.05 -2.81 6.44
N MET A 169 -22.99 -1.55 6.00
CA MET A 169 -21.82 -1.03 5.29
C MET A 169 -20.57 -0.96 6.16
N ILE A 170 -20.70 -0.57 7.43
CA ILE A 170 -19.55 -0.55 8.35
C ILE A 170 -19.05 -1.96 8.70
N ILE A 171 -19.95 -2.96 8.75
CA ILE A 171 -19.58 -4.37 8.90
C ILE A 171 -18.77 -4.82 7.68
N ILE A 172 -19.25 -4.54 6.46
CA ILE A 172 -18.55 -4.91 5.22
C ILE A 172 -17.22 -4.18 5.14
N HIS A 173 -17.17 -2.89 5.49
CA HIS A 173 -15.94 -2.10 5.56
C HIS A 173 -14.92 -2.75 6.49
N GLY A 174 -15.29 -3.08 7.73
CA GLY A 174 -14.40 -3.75 8.67
C GLY A 174 -13.91 -5.12 8.18
N PHE A 175 -14.78 -5.93 7.58
CA PHE A 175 -14.38 -7.21 6.97
C PHE A 175 -13.40 -7.03 5.80
N SER A 176 -13.69 -6.09 4.90
CA SER A 176 -12.83 -5.83 3.75
C SER A 176 -11.46 -5.28 4.17
N GLY A 177 -11.41 -4.41 5.19
CA GLY A 177 -10.17 -3.93 5.78
C GLY A 177 -9.38 -5.05 6.46
N ALA A 178 -10.04 -5.92 7.23
CA ALA A 178 -9.40 -7.08 7.86
C ALA A 178 -8.83 -8.06 6.82
N LEU A 179 -9.60 -8.37 5.78
CA LEU A 179 -9.15 -9.22 4.68
C LEU A 179 -7.96 -8.59 3.94
N TRP A 180 -8.01 -7.28 3.72
CA TRP A 180 -6.90 -6.56 3.09
C TRP A 180 -5.63 -6.67 3.93
N LEU A 181 -5.68 -6.41 5.24
CA LEU A 181 -4.53 -6.55 6.15
C LEU A 181 -3.95 -7.97 6.14
N LEU A 182 -4.82 -8.99 6.21
CA LEU A 182 -4.41 -10.40 6.15
C LEU A 182 -3.74 -10.76 4.81
N ALA A 183 -4.18 -10.16 3.71
CA ALA A 183 -3.65 -10.43 2.39
C ALA A 183 -2.29 -9.76 2.13
N ILE A 184 -1.96 -8.66 2.81
CA ILE A 184 -0.72 -7.89 2.55
C ILE A 184 0.54 -8.78 2.54
N PRO A 185 0.87 -9.54 3.59
CA PRO A 185 2.14 -10.28 3.66
C PRO A 185 2.25 -11.45 2.67
N TRP A 186 1.14 -11.91 2.10
CA TRP A 186 1.11 -13.13 1.26
C TRP A 186 0.88 -12.84 -0.22
N THR A 187 0.72 -11.58 -0.59
CA THR A 187 0.37 -11.17 -1.96
C THR A 187 1.35 -10.12 -2.47
N ARG A 188 1.13 -9.62 -3.69
CA ARG A 188 1.95 -8.54 -4.28
C ARG A 188 1.92 -7.24 -3.47
N LEU A 189 0.99 -7.09 -2.52
CA LEU A 189 0.90 -5.94 -1.63
C LEU A 189 2.09 -5.83 -0.65
N VAL A 190 2.81 -6.93 -0.41
CA VAL A 190 4.05 -6.94 0.39
C VAL A 190 5.15 -6.02 -0.20
N HIS A 191 4.98 -5.52 -1.43
CA HIS A 191 5.84 -4.48 -1.99
C HIS A 191 5.98 -3.25 -1.09
N MET A 192 5.01 -2.95 -0.23
CA MET A 192 5.15 -1.86 0.75
C MET A 192 6.33 -2.08 1.71
N LEU A 193 6.64 -3.34 2.06
CA LEU A 193 7.84 -3.72 2.82
C LEU A 193 9.07 -3.67 1.92
N TRP A 194 8.99 -4.33 0.77
CA TRP A 194 10.16 -4.59 -0.06
C TRP A 194 10.62 -3.40 -0.90
N PHE A 195 9.78 -2.38 -1.08
CA PHE A 195 10.14 -1.16 -1.80
C PHE A 195 11.47 -0.60 -1.29
N ALA A 196 11.60 -0.46 0.04
CA ALA A 196 12.81 0.11 0.62
C ALA A 196 14.06 -0.77 0.36
N PHE A 197 13.94 -2.08 0.56
CA PHE A 197 15.07 -3.01 0.41
C PHE A 197 15.48 -3.22 -1.04
N THR A 198 14.51 -3.35 -1.95
CA THR A 198 14.76 -3.52 -3.38
C THR A 198 15.39 -2.27 -3.98
N ARG A 199 14.91 -1.07 -3.63
CA ARG A 199 15.56 0.18 -4.05
C ARG A 199 16.95 0.34 -3.45
N ALA A 200 17.14 0.00 -2.17
CA ALA A 200 18.45 0.05 -1.54
C ALA A 200 19.46 -0.87 -2.24
N TYR A 201 19.04 -2.10 -2.58
CA TYR A 201 19.86 -3.05 -3.32
C TYR A 201 20.17 -2.56 -4.75
N MET A 202 19.16 -2.16 -5.52
CA MET A 202 19.34 -1.67 -6.90
C MET A 202 20.23 -0.42 -6.94
N GLY A 203 19.99 0.54 -6.03
CA GLY A 203 20.83 1.72 -5.90
C GLY A 203 22.28 1.37 -5.59
N SER A 204 22.48 0.40 -4.71
CA SER A 204 23.81 -0.11 -4.38
C SER A 204 24.47 -0.78 -5.58
N GLU A 205 23.82 -1.72 -6.25
CA GLU A 205 24.40 -2.41 -7.41
C GLU A 205 24.77 -1.44 -8.54
N PHE A 206 23.86 -0.54 -8.92
CA PHE A 206 24.11 0.42 -10.00
C PHE A 206 25.17 1.45 -9.61
N GLY A 207 25.11 1.96 -8.38
CA GLY A 207 25.99 3.02 -7.92
C GLY A 207 27.38 2.54 -7.48
N SER A 208 27.45 1.49 -6.66
CA SER A 208 28.68 0.98 -6.06
C SER A 208 29.45 0.05 -7.00
N VAL A 209 28.77 -0.79 -7.77
CA VAL A 209 29.41 -1.80 -8.64
C VAL A 209 29.51 -1.32 -10.08
N ARG A 210 28.40 -0.83 -10.65
CA ARG A 210 28.34 -0.49 -12.08
C ARG A 210 28.69 0.96 -12.40
N HIS A 211 28.93 1.79 -11.38
CA HIS A 211 29.22 3.22 -11.51
C HIS A 211 28.21 3.99 -12.39
N SER A 212 26.94 3.62 -12.29
CA SER A 212 25.83 4.17 -13.06
C SER A 212 24.73 4.70 -12.13
N ARG A 213 23.80 5.45 -12.71
CA ARG A 213 22.60 5.93 -12.01
C ARG A 213 21.45 4.98 -12.32
N ASP A 214 20.65 4.66 -11.30
CA ASP A 214 19.48 3.77 -11.38
C ASP A 214 18.16 4.53 -11.57
N TRP A 215 18.24 5.80 -11.96
CA TRP A 215 17.11 6.71 -12.20
C TRP A 215 17.27 7.44 -13.52
#